data_AF-B1V965-F1
#
_entry.id   AF-B1V965-F1
#
_cell.length_a   1.000
_cell.length_b   1.000
_cell.length_c   1.000
_cell.angle_alpha   90.00
_cell.angle_beta   90.00
_cell.angle_gamma   90.00
#
_symmetry.space_group_name_H-M   'P 1'
#
loop_
_entity.id
_entity.type
_entity.pdbx_description
1 polymer ?
#
loop_
_entity_poly.entity_id
_entity_poly.type
_entity_poly.pdbx_seq_one_letter_code
_entity_poly.pdbx_strand_id
1 'polypeptide(L)'
;MKKQTKYLIFFIIALISIIIFCLFMHYITNKSLKYTKSTQFTNQKEIERKSDNDFIKQIIEYNKKIVQWQNQCYIKPYTDYGAWEIKDKFGKESRTIYNQYGKACNYTFIKRFFVDNYYIEGKEICVGSNKFDDYYDTTQPPLQPTPPQYHEFRLDYPSTRISSCDVYNEANQKN
;
A
#
# COMPACT_ATOMS: atom_id res chain seq x y z
N MET A 1 0.44 -20.14 84.21
CA MET A 1 0.09 -19.06 83.25
C MET A 1 -1.31 -19.31 82.69
N LYS A 2 -2.23 -18.35 82.87
CA LYS A 2 -3.68 -18.51 82.61
C LYS A 2 -3.96 -18.77 81.12
N LYS A 3 -4.90 -19.67 80.83
CA LYS A 3 -5.33 -20.12 79.48
C LYS A 3 -5.58 -18.94 78.51
N GLN A 4 -6.04 -17.81 79.03
CA GLN A 4 -6.29 -16.58 78.26
C GLN A 4 -5.04 -15.91 77.68
N THR A 5 -3.90 -15.98 78.36
CA THR A 5 -2.64 -15.38 77.86
C THR A 5 -2.14 -16.09 76.59
N LYS A 6 -2.41 -17.41 76.46
CA LYS A 6 -2.05 -18.18 75.25
C LYS A 6 -2.89 -17.75 74.05
N TYR A 7 -4.20 -17.59 74.21
CA TYR A 7 -5.09 -17.12 73.14
C TYR A 7 -4.75 -15.70 72.68
N LEU A 8 -4.37 -14.82 73.61
CA LEU A 8 -3.89 -13.47 73.29
C LEU A 8 -2.63 -13.52 72.41
N ILE A 9 -1.65 -14.37 72.75
CA ILE A 9 -0.42 -14.52 71.97
C ILE A 9 -0.71 -15.09 70.58
N PHE A 10 -1.56 -16.11 70.46
CA PHE A 10 -1.95 -16.66 69.15
C PHE A 10 -2.68 -15.62 68.29
N PHE A 11 -3.52 -14.79 68.88
CA PHE A 11 -4.23 -13.72 68.17
C PHE A 11 -3.26 -12.65 67.64
N ILE A 12 -2.26 -12.26 68.44
CA ILE A 12 -1.22 -11.31 68.04
C ILE A 12 -0.39 -11.87 66.87
N ILE A 13 0.01 -13.15 66.92
CA ILE A 13 0.79 -13.79 65.85
C ILE A 13 -0.03 -13.88 64.55
N ALA A 14 -1.33 -14.16 64.65
CA ALA A 14 -2.23 -14.19 63.49
C ALA A 14 -2.37 -12.80 62.84
N LEU A 15 -2.52 -11.74 63.65
CA LEU A 15 -2.59 -10.37 63.15
C LEU A 15 -1.30 -9.94 62.43
N ILE A 16 -0.13 -10.26 62.99
CA ILE A 16 1.16 -9.93 62.37
C ILE A 16 1.30 -10.66 61.02
N SER A 17 0.91 -11.93 60.95
CA SER A 17 0.94 -12.71 59.71
C SER A 17 0.06 -12.11 58.62
N ILE A 18 -1.15 -11.65 58.98
CA ILE A 18 -2.08 -10.99 58.05
C ILE A 18 -1.49 -9.68 57.53
N ILE A 19 -0.89 -8.86 58.39
CA ILE A 19 -0.26 -7.59 58.00
C ILE A 19 0.88 -7.83 57.01
N ILE A 20 1.75 -8.80 57.27
CA ILE A 20 2.86 -9.15 56.37
C ILE A 20 2.33 -9.61 55.01
N PHE A 21 1.28 -10.44 54.98
CA PHE A 21 0.65 -10.88 53.75
C PHE A 21 0.04 -9.72 52.97
N CYS A 22 -0.64 -8.77 53.63
CA CYS A 22 -1.17 -7.56 53.01
C CYS A 22 -0.06 -6.70 52.38
N LEU A 23 1.06 -6.52 53.07
CA LEU A 23 2.22 -5.78 52.55
C LEU A 23 2.85 -6.48 51.34
N PHE A 24 2.94 -7.81 51.36
CA PHE A 24 3.44 -8.60 50.24
C PHE A 24 2.53 -8.50 49.00
N MET A 25 1.21 -8.60 49.18
CA MET A 25 0.23 -8.44 48.10
C MET A 25 0.23 -7.01 47.54
N HIS A 26 0.38 -6.00 48.40
CA HIS A 26 0.55 -4.61 47.97
C HIS A 26 1.84 -4.43 47.16
N TYR A 27 2.96 -5.01 47.61
CA TYR A 27 4.23 -4.97 46.89
C TYR A 27 4.16 -5.64 45.50
N ILE A 28 3.52 -6.81 45.39
CA ILE A 28 3.31 -7.48 44.10
C ILE A 28 2.45 -6.62 43.17
N THR A 29 1.34 -6.08 43.68
CA THR A 29 0.41 -5.25 42.90
C THR A 29 1.07 -3.94 42.44
N ASN A 30 1.91 -3.33 43.28
CA ASN A 30 2.62 -2.10 42.95
C ASN A 30 3.80 -2.34 41.99
N LYS A 31 4.43 -3.54 42.04
CA LYS A 31 5.46 -3.95 41.07
C LYS A 31 4.85 -4.24 39.68
N SER A 32 3.65 -4.84 39.61
CA SER A 32 2.96 -5.05 38.33
C SER A 32 2.46 -3.73 37.71
N LEU A 33 2.06 -2.75 38.54
CA LEU A 33 1.66 -1.41 38.09
C LEU A 33 2.83 -0.49 37.68
N LYS A 34 4.08 -0.82 38.02
CA LYS A 34 5.27 -0.09 37.52
C LYS A 34 5.63 -0.41 36.06
N TYR A 35 4.96 -1.38 35.44
CA TYR A 35 5.11 -1.71 34.02
C TYR A 35 3.86 -1.41 33.21
N THR A 36 3.15 -0.30 33.46
CA THR A 36 2.39 0.37 32.38
C THR A 36 2.05 1.79 32.78
N LYS A 37 3.01 2.69 32.58
CA LYS A 37 2.69 4.07 32.25
C LYS A 37 3.55 4.43 31.06
N SER A 38 3.06 4.08 29.87
CA SER A 38 3.63 4.59 28.63
C SER A 38 3.44 6.10 28.66
N THR A 39 4.54 6.78 28.96
CA THR A 39 4.65 8.22 28.81
C THR A 39 4.56 8.51 27.31
N GLN A 40 3.39 8.97 26.88
CA GLN A 40 3.12 9.70 25.64
C GLN A 40 3.70 9.14 24.32
N PHE A 41 3.03 8.10 23.79
CA PHE A 41 2.93 7.89 22.34
C PHE A 41 1.82 8.78 21.75
N THR A 42 2.06 10.09 21.70
CA THR A 42 1.15 11.01 21.00
C THR A 42 1.76 11.59 19.72
N ASN A 43 3.09 11.60 19.57
CA ASN A 43 3.73 12.19 18.40
C ASN A 43 3.99 11.21 17.23
N GLN A 44 4.18 9.91 17.46
CA GLN A 44 4.42 8.96 16.35
C GLN A 44 3.14 8.57 15.59
N LYS A 45 2.01 8.41 16.28
CA LYS A 45 0.73 8.00 15.68
C LYS A 45 0.07 9.08 14.80
N GLU A 46 0.52 10.33 14.90
CA GLU A 46 0.01 11.43 14.10
C GLU A 46 0.83 11.66 12.82
N ILE A 47 2.15 11.41 12.88
CA ILE A 47 3.04 11.45 11.72
C ILE A 47 2.80 10.25 10.79
N GLU A 48 2.60 9.04 11.33
CA GLU A 48 2.25 7.83 10.55
C GLU A 48 0.88 7.97 9.84
N ARG A 49 -0.17 8.42 10.55
CA ARG A 49 -1.51 8.55 9.96
C ARG A 49 -1.63 9.67 8.93
N LYS A 50 -0.81 10.73 9.01
CA LYS A 50 -0.81 11.80 8.02
C LYS A 50 -0.22 11.30 6.70
N SER A 51 0.87 10.54 6.77
CA SER A 51 1.50 9.90 5.61
C SER A 51 0.56 8.92 4.88
N ASP A 52 -0.10 8.03 5.61
CA ASP A 52 -0.97 7.03 4.99
C ASP A 52 -2.20 7.66 4.32
N ASN A 53 -2.82 8.66 4.97
CA ASN A 53 -3.95 9.38 4.39
C ASN A 53 -3.55 10.21 3.16
N ASP A 54 -2.37 10.81 3.18
CA ASP A 54 -1.85 11.56 2.03
C ASP A 54 -1.48 10.62 0.87
N PHE A 55 -0.95 9.42 1.15
CA PHE A 55 -0.70 8.39 0.15
C PHE A 55 -2.01 7.82 -0.45
N ILE A 56 -3.02 7.56 0.38
CA ILE A 56 -4.35 7.13 -0.09
C ILE A 56 -4.97 8.19 -1.01
N LYS A 57 -4.87 9.47 -0.66
CA LYS A 57 -5.34 10.57 -1.54
C LYS A 57 -4.60 10.58 -2.88
N GLN A 58 -3.28 10.41 -2.86
CA GLN A 58 -2.47 10.31 -4.08
C GLN A 58 -2.90 9.13 -4.96
N ILE A 59 -3.20 7.97 -4.37
CA ILE A 59 -3.74 6.80 -5.12
C ILE A 59 -5.11 7.13 -5.74
N ILE A 60 -6.01 7.77 -4.99
CA ILE A 60 -7.33 8.14 -5.50
C ILE A 60 -7.21 9.12 -6.67
N GLU A 61 -6.35 10.14 -6.54
CA GLU A 61 -6.09 11.09 -7.63
C GLU A 61 -5.44 10.42 -8.83
N TYR A 62 -4.46 9.55 -8.60
CA TYR A 62 -3.85 8.74 -9.65
C TYR A 62 -4.89 7.90 -10.39
N ASN A 63 -5.78 7.20 -9.67
CA ASN A 63 -6.84 6.38 -10.25
C ASN A 63 -7.83 7.22 -11.08
N LYS A 64 -8.15 8.45 -10.66
CA LYS A 64 -8.96 9.36 -11.47
C LYS A 64 -8.23 9.77 -12.76
N LYS A 65 -6.96 10.16 -12.64
CA LYS A 65 -6.13 10.59 -13.78
C LYS A 65 -5.93 9.46 -14.78
N ILE A 66 -5.64 8.24 -14.34
CA ILE A 66 -5.42 7.11 -15.25
C ILE A 66 -6.70 6.71 -15.99
N VAL A 67 -7.87 6.75 -15.34
CA VAL A 67 -9.15 6.46 -16.00
C VAL A 67 -9.49 7.53 -17.04
N GLN A 68 -9.31 8.81 -16.70
CA GLN A 68 -9.50 9.91 -17.65
C GLN A 68 -8.55 9.76 -18.85
N TRP A 69 -7.28 9.46 -18.56
CA TRP A 69 -6.25 9.24 -19.57
C TRP A 69 -6.59 8.04 -20.48
N GLN A 70 -7.07 6.92 -19.93
CA GLN A 70 -7.49 5.75 -20.72
C GLN A 70 -8.71 6.03 -21.60
N ASN A 71 -9.58 6.95 -21.18
CA ASN A 71 -10.81 7.28 -21.89
C ASN A 71 -10.61 8.26 -23.05
N GLN A 72 -9.51 9.03 -23.06
CA GLN A 72 -9.24 9.94 -24.17
C GLN A 72 -8.75 9.20 -25.43
N CYS A 73 -8.10 8.04 -25.26
CA CYS A 73 -7.54 7.29 -26.38
C CYS A 73 -8.63 6.68 -27.25
N TYR A 74 -8.52 6.87 -28.56
CA TYR A 74 -9.44 6.33 -29.55
C TYR A 74 -9.40 4.80 -29.62
N ILE A 75 -8.20 4.23 -29.59
CA ILE A 75 -7.96 2.78 -29.60
C ILE A 75 -7.40 2.37 -28.25
N LYS A 76 -7.98 1.30 -27.70
CA LYS A 76 -7.60 0.66 -26.44
C LYS A 76 -7.01 -0.73 -26.72
N PRO A 77 -6.04 -1.18 -25.91
CA PRO A 77 -5.44 -2.48 -26.10
C PRO A 77 -6.45 -3.60 -25.89
N TYR A 78 -6.25 -4.71 -26.58
CA TYR A 78 -7.04 -5.96 -26.50
C TYR A 78 -8.54 -5.82 -26.78
N THR A 79 -8.99 -4.65 -27.25
CA THR A 79 -10.35 -4.40 -27.70
C THR A 79 -10.45 -4.72 -29.18
N ASP A 80 -11.55 -5.38 -29.58
CA ASP A 80 -11.86 -5.69 -30.96
C ASP A 80 -12.43 -4.45 -31.67
N TYR A 81 -11.74 -3.97 -32.70
CA TYR A 81 -12.17 -2.84 -33.52
C TYR A 81 -12.42 -3.23 -34.97
N GLY A 82 -13.54 -2.79 -35.52
CA GLY A 82 -13.79 -2.86 -36.97
C GLY A 82 -12.98 -1.82 -37.75
N ALA A 83 -12.66 -2.11 -39.01
CA ALA A 83 -11.94 -1.16 -39.88
C ALA A 83 -12.62 0.21 -39.98
N TRP A 84 -13.96 0.22 -40.08
CA TRP A 84 -14.76 1.44 -40.15
C TRP A 84 -14.68 2.26 -38.86
N GLU A 85 -14.68 1.61 -37.71
CA GLU A 85 -14.56 2.31 -36.42
C GLU A 85 -13.19 2.97 -36.27
N ILE A 86 -12.12 2.28 -36.65
CA ILE A 86 -10.75 2.83 -36.59
C ILE A 86 -10.64 4.05 -37.52
N LYS A 87 -11.23 3.95 -38.71
CA LYS A 87 -11.28 5.02 -39.69
C LYS A 87 -12.07 6.23 -39.21
N ASP A 88 -13.22 6.04 -38.57
CA ASP A 88 -14.01 7.15 -38.06
C ASP A 88 -13.26 7.93 -36.97
N LYS A 89 -12.36 7.26 -36.23
CA LYS A 89 -11.51 7.90 -35.22
C LYS A 89 -10.29 8.62 -35.80
N PHE A 90 -9.62 8.03 -36.80
CA PHE A 90 -8.35 8.56 -37.33
C PHE A 90 -8.47 9.32 -38.65
N GLY A 91 -9.60 9.21 -39.34
CA GLY A 91 -9.87 9.86 -40.62
C GLY A 91 -9.37 9.07 -41.84
N LYS A 92 -9.43 9.71 -43.01
CA LYS A 92 -9.05 9.12 -44.31
C LYS A 92 -7.74 9.70 -44.85
N GLU A 93 -6.80 10.01 -43.96
CA GLU A 93 -5.52 10.61 -44.33
C GLU A 93 -4.41 10.00 -43.48
N SER A 94 -3.26 9.78 -44.11
CA SER A 94 -2.06 9.36 -43.39
C SER A 94 -1.67 10.44 -42.38
N ARG A 95 -1.40 10.04 -41.14
CA ARG A 95 -1.02 10.96 -40.07
C ARG A 95 -0.17 10.28 -39.01
N THR A 96 0.51 11.10 -38.23
CA THR A 96 1.12 10.64 -36.98
C THR A 96 0.02 10.45 -35.94
N ILE A 97 0.05 9.29 -35.30
CA ILE A 97 -0.71 8.96 -34.09
C ILE A 97 0.29 8.69 -32.96
N TYR A 98 -0.18 8.56 -31.74
CA TYR A 98 0.68 8.40 -30.57
C TYR A 98 0.20 7.26 -29.68
N ASN A 99 1.14 6.50 -29.13
CA ASN A 99 0.83 5.45 -28.17
C ASN A 99 0.88 5.93 -26.71
N GLN A 100 0.67 5.01 -25.76
CA GLN A 100 0.62 5.32 -24.34
C GLN A 100 1.90 5.97 -23.77
N TYR A 101 3.04 5.75 -24.43
CA TYR A 101 4.34 6.28 -24.03
C TYR A 101 4.64 7.63 -24.70
N GLY A 102 3.69 8.17 -25.47
CA GLY A 102 3.92 9.34 -26.31
C GLY A 102 4.83 9.07 -27.52
N LYS A 103 5.08 7.80 -27.86
CA LYS A 103 5.85 7.44 -29.06
C LYS A 103 5.00 7.76 -30.28
N ALA A 104 5.59 8.50 -31.23
CA ALA A 104 4.99 8.73 -32.54
C ALA A 104 4.92 7.42 -33.33
N CYS A 105 3.74 7.15 -33.89
CA CYS A 105 3.41 5.99 -34.69
C CYS A 105 2.77 6.42 -36.00
N ASN A 106 2.96 5.62 -37.06
CA ASN A 106 2.42 5.94 -38.38
C ASN A 106 1.05 5.31 -38.57
N TYR A 107 0.03 6.15 -38.77
CA TYR A 107 -1.22 5.75 -39.41
C TYR A 107 -1.11 6.02 -40.91
N THR A 108 -1.11 4.96 -41.71
CA THR A 108 -0.96 5.06 -43.16
C THR A 108 -2.29 4.76 -43.83
N PHE A 109 -2.76 5.69 -44.64
CA PHE A 109 -3.89 5.52 -45.53
C PHE A 109 -3.41 5.37 -46.97
N ILE A 110 -3.87 4.31 -47.64
CA ILE A 110 -3.63 4.08 -49.07
C ILE A 110 -4.97 3.95 -49.77
N LYS A 111 -5.34 5.00 -50.52
CA LYS A 111 -6.53 4.98 -51.36
C LYS A 111 -6.39 3.94 -52.46
N ARG A 112 -7.39 3.08 -52.64
CA ARG A 112 -7.47 2.15 -53.79
C ARG A 112 -8.78 2.33 -54.55
N PHE A 113 -8.88 1.68 -55.70
CA PHE A 113 -10.07 1.75 -56.55
C PHE A 113 -11.30 1.08 -55.93
N PHE A 114 -11.12 -0.01 -55.18
CA PHE A 114 -12.22 -0.80 -54.61
C PHE A 114 -12.32 -0.71 -53.08
N VAL A 115 -11.21 -0.93 -52.38
CA VAL A 115 -11.15 -0.91 -50.91
C VAL A 115 -9.85 -0.25 -50.50
N ASP A 116 -9.95 0.86 -49.76
CA ASP A 116 -8.79 1.54 -49.21
C ASP A 116 -8.07 0.64 -48.19
N ASN A 117 -6.75 0.71 -48.14
CA ASN A 117 -5.96 0.03 -47.14
C ASN A 117 -5.54 1.01 -46.04
N TYR A 118 -5.51 0.52 -44.81
CA TYR A 118 -5.11 1.29 -43.66
C TYR A 118 -4.09 0.49 -42.86
N TYR A 119 -3.11 1.17 -42.27
CA TYR A 119 -2.06 0.54 -41.50
C TYR A 119 -1.78 1.34 -40.23
N ILE A 120 -1.45 0.65 -39.14
CA ILE A 120 -0.87 1.24 -37.92
C ILE A 120 0.49 0.58 -37.71
N GLU A 121 1.56 1.38 -37.67
CA GLU A 121 2.95 0.89 -37.59
C GLU A 121 3.26 -0.19 -38.66
N GLY A 122 2.67 -0.07 -39.85
CA GLY A 122 2.84 -1.04 -40.93
C GLY A 122 2.00 -2.31 -40.82
N LYS A 123 1.25 -2.52 -39.72
CA LYS A 123 0.27 -3.60 -39.59
C LYS A 123 -1.03 -3.21 -40.28
N GLU A 124 -1.49 -4.04 -41.22
CA GLU A 124 -2.74 -3.80 -41.94
C GLU A 124 -3.96 -3.90 -41.02
N ILE A 125 -4.89 -2.96 -41.22
CA ILE A 125 -6.22 -2.98 -40.61
C ILE A 125 -7.14 -3.77 -41.54
N CYS A 126 -7.51 -4.97 -41.11
CA CYS A 126 -8.40 -5.86 -41.84
C CYS A 126 -9.86 -5.41 -41.73
N VAL A 127 -10.68 -5.71 -42.74
CA VAL A 127 -12.13 -5.39 -42.76
C VAL A 127 -12.89 -5.98 -41.55
N GLY A 128 -12.41 -7.12 -41.03
CA GLY A 128 -12.95 -7.77 -39.84
C GLY A 128 -12.48 -7.13 -38.54
N SER A 129 -12.14 -7.98 -37.56
CA SER A 129 -11.68 -7.50 -36.26
C SER A 129 -10.18 -7.24 -36.21
N ASN A 130 -9.82 -6.15 -35.56
CA ASN A 130 -8.44 -5.72 -35.35
C ASN A 130 -8.18 -5.54 -33.86
N LYS A 131 -7.11 -6.16 -33.37
CA LYS A 131 -6.60 -6.01 -32.01
C LYS A 131 -5.21 -5.37 -32.02
N PHE A 132 -4.99 -4.57 -30.99
CA PHE A 132 -3.76 -3.84 -30.75
C PHE A 132 -3.29 -4.11 -29.32
N ASP A 133 -1.99 -4.09 -29.11
CA ASP A 133 -1.37 -4.24 -27.80
C ASP A 133 -1.19 -2.89 -27.08
N ASP A 134 -1.26 -1.80 -27.86
CA ASP A 134 -1.04 -0.42 -27.42
C ASP A 134 -2.33 0.41 -27.48
N TYR A 135 -2.33 1.51 -26.71
CA TYR A 135 -3.30 2.59 -26.91
C TYR A 135 -2.90 3.42 -28.13
N TYR A 136 -3.86 4.02 -28.84
CA TYR A 136 -3.57 5.00 -29.88
C TYR A 136 -4.52 6.19 -29.88
N ASP A 137 -3.95 7.37 -30.12
CA ASP A 137 -4.66 8.64 -30.26
C ASP A 137 -4.02 9.53 -31.35
N THR A 138 -4.78 10.47 -31.91
CA THR A 138 -4.31 11.45 -32.91
C THR A 138 -3.52 12.60 -32.32
N THR A 139 -3.71 12.86 -31.02
CA THR A 139 -2.89 13.83 -30.27
C THR A 139 -1.95 13.07 -29.37
N GLN A 140 -0.79 13.65 -29.07
CA GLN A 140 0.10 13.06 -28.09
C GLN A 140 -0.65 13.05 -26.75
N PRO A 141 -1.04 11.88 -26.20
CA PRO A 141 -1.70 11.85 -24.93
C PRO A 141 -0.73 12.40 -23.88
N PRO A 142 -1.22 13.05 -22.80
CA PRO A 142 -0.39 13.28 -21.61
C PRO A 142 0.36 12.00 -21.26
N LEU A 143 1.60 12.07 -20.81
CA LEU A 143 2.31 10.86 -20.40
C LEU A 143 1.46 10.10 -19.38
N GLN A 144 1.42 8.77 -19.51
CA GLN A 144 0.71 7.92 -18.57
C GLN A 144 1.08 8.34 -17.14
N PRO A 145 0.10 8.63 -16.27
CA PRO A 145 0.38 9.00 -14.89
C PRO A 145 1.31 7.97 -14.25
N THR A 146 2.31 8.43 -13.52
CA THR A 146 3.17 7.54 -12.72
C THR A 146 2.45 7.18 -11.43
N PRO A 147 2.40 5.89 -11.02
CA PRO A 147 1.82 5.53 -9.74
C PRO A 147 2.60 6.22 -8.62
N PRO A 148 1.91 6.67 -7.55
CA PRO A 148 2.60 7.24 -6.40
C PRO A 148 3.56 6.19 -5.85
N GLN A 149 4.83 6.55 -5.71
CA GLN A 149 5.81 5.66 -5.12
C GLN A 149 5.63 5.67 -3.60
N TYR A 150 5.54 4.49 -3.01
CA TYR A 150 5.66 4.35 -1.56
C TYR A 150 7.12 4.66 -1.23
N HIS A 151 7.40 5.85 -0.71
CA HIS A 151 8.70 6.11 -0.11
C HIS A 151 8.75 5.28 1.16
N GLU A 152 9.59 4.24 1.13
CA GLU A 152 9.89 3.39 2.26
C GLU A 152 10.28 4.31 3.43
N PHE A 153 9.41 4.41 4.43
CA PHE A 153 9.78 5.04 5.67
C PHE A 153 10.93 4.21 6.22
N ARG A 154 12.13 4.79 6.21
CA ARG A 154 13.24 4.27 6.99
C ARG A 154 12.79 4.37 8.44
N LEU A 155 12.31 3.24 8.97
CA LEU A 155 12.20 3.09 10.40
C LEU A 155 13.65 3.14 10.89
N ASP A 156 14.09 4.31 11.33
CA ASP A 156 15.24 4.44 12.22
C ASP A 156 14.82 3.78 13.54
N TYR A 157 14.70 2.45 13.53
CA TYR A 157 14.74 1.68 14.76
C TYR A 157 16.12 1.97 15.34
N PRO A 158 16.20 2.45 16.59
CA PRO A 158 17.48 2.41 17.29
C PRO A 158 17.95 0.95 17.23
N SER A 159 19.08 0.73 16.58
CA SER A 159 19.69 -0.59 16.47
C SER A 159 20.07 -1.06 17.87
N THR A 160 19.14 -1.65 18.60
CA THR A 160 19.49 -2.65 19.61
C THR A 160 19.74 -3.92 18.82
N ARG A 161 20.99 -4.05 18.37
CA ARG A 161 21.56 -5.26 17.83
C ARG A 161 21.52 -6.31 18.95
N ILE A 162 20.36 -6.94 19.18
CA ILE A 162 20.27 -8.16 19.97
C ILE A 162 20.94 -9.22 19.09
N SER A 163 22.15 -9.63 19.48
CA SER A 163 22.85 -10.69 18.75
C SER A 163 22.06 -11.97 18.95
N SER A 164 22.02 -12.85 17.94
CA SER A 164 21.29 -14.12 18.01
C SER A 164 21.80 -15.06 19.12
N CYS A 165 22.89 -14.69 19.81
CA CYS A 165 23.41 -15.42 20.96
C CYS A 165 22.61 -15.17 22.25
N ASP A 166 21.88 -14.05 22.38
CA ASP A 166 21.16 -13.72 23.61
C ASP A 166 19.84 -14.51 23.73
N VAL A 167 19.22 -14.86 22.59
CA VAL A 167 17.96 -15.62 22.53
C VAL A 167 18.17 -17.10 22.91
N TYR A 168 19.37 -17.64 22.71
CA TYR A 168 19.64 -19.07 22.97
C TYR A 168 19.90 -19.40 24.45
N ASN A 169 20.25 -18.40 25.26
CA ASN A 169 20.53 -18.60 26.69
C ASN A 169 19.25 -18.51 27.56
N GLU A 170 18.22 -17.77 27.15
CA GLU A 170 16.93 -17.74 27.85
C GLU A 170 16.10 -19.01 27.64
N ALA A 171 16.23 -19.66 26.47
CA ALA A 171 15.49 -20.89 26.17
C ALA A 171 16.02 -22.13 26.92
N ASN A 172 17.28 -22.12 27.37
CA ASN A 172 17.91 -23.27 28.03
C ASN A 172 18.04 -23.13 29.56
N GLN A 173 17.55 -22.06 30.18
CA GLN A 173 17.44 -21.93 31.64
C GLN A 173 16.07 -22.35 32.19
N LYS A 174 15.20 -22.93 31.35
CA LYS A 174 13.88 -23.44 31.73
C LYS A 174 13.71 -24.96 31.54
N ASN A 175 14.80 -25.72 31.61
CA ASN A 175 14.77 -27.17 31.82
C ASN A 175 15.76 -27.57 32.91
#